data_AF-V9DM35-F1
#
_entry.id   AF-V9DM35-F1
#
_cell.length_a   1.000
_cell.length_b   1.000
_cell.length_c   1.000
_cell.angle_alpha   90.00
_cell.angle_beta   90.00
_cell.angle_gamma   90.00
#
_symmetry.space_group_name_H-M   'P 1'
#
loop_
_entity.id
_entity.type
_entity.pdbx_description
1 polymer ?
#
loop_
_entity_poly.entity_id
_entity_poly.type
_entity_poly.pdbx_seq_one_letter_code
_entity_poly.pdbx_strand_id
1 'polypeptide(L)'
;MGSSQVDPGWLPPDNKAEAIEAGVIKEGMSYEDRLFHYTYATRYDELHFLEWRLLQRINIFNLQNKLARLKGTYWTKQQVSNSESDELRSTLHQYGEYPADPKGPASSEPYSNKLLVTAIKDYAFMQTLCELPESRSYERQRDLAMAFPGIADLDGAPYNSRYCTLAAPPPLIPSDPIRQTLNRFLPKRLTYTKLEMEANFDDFLAGKPPSTISPFVDKMTRFIVAFTGGASLVVPMLIMSLPSTNQTKSLTTVSVAVTLFALLLSMGVRTDNSNTLVATATYAAVLVVFVGTSS
;
A
#
# COMPACT_ATOMS: atom_id res chain seq x y z
N MET A 1 28.10 -17.45 -48.07
CA MET A 1 27.27 -17.36 -46.86
C MET A 1 27.66 -16.08 -46.13
N GLY A 2 26.99 -14.97 -46.43
CA GLY A 2 27.17 -13.71 -45.73
C GLY A 2 25.83 -13.31 -45.16
N SER A 3 25.65 -13.51 -43.86
CA SER A 3 24.44 -13.12 -43.14
C SER A 3 24.41 -11.60 -43.02
N SER A 4 23.52 -10.94 -43.76
CA SER A 4 23.17 -9.54 -43.54
C SER A 4 22.54 -9.41 -42.16
N GLN A 5 23.27 -8.77 -41.26
CA GLN A 5 22.79 -8.35 -39.96
C GLN A 5 21.84 -7.17 -40.18
N VAL A 6 20.55 -7.38 -39.91
CA VAL A 6 19.53 -6.34 -39.97
C VAL A 6 19.65 -5.55 -38.67
N ASP A 7 20.19 -4.34 -38.75
CA ASP A 7 20.24 -3.42 -37.62
C ASP A 7 18.81 -3.07 -37.18
N PRO A 8 18.47 -3.25 -35.90
CA PRO A 8 17.14 -2.95 -35.43
C PRO A 8 16.98 -1.42 -35.38
N GLY A 9 16.06 -0.89 -36.19
CA GLY A 9 15.84 0.54 -36.45
C GLY A 9 15.40 1.40 -35.25
N TRP A 10 15.62 0.94 -34.02
CA TRP A 10 15.48 1.73 -32.80
C TRP A 10 16.83 2.30 -32.30
N LEU A 11 17.96 1.88 -32.88
CA LEU A 11 19.26 2.50 -32.62
C LEU A 11 19.38 3.79 -33.43
N PRO A 12 19.76 4.94 -32.82
CA PRO A 12 19.94 6.18 -33.56
C PRO A 12 21.06 6.02 -34.59
N PRO A 13 20.90 6.58 -35.81
CA PRO A 13 21.91 6.50 -36.86
C PRO A 13 23.20 7.19 -36.40
N ASP A 14 24.34 6.62 -36.80
CA ASP A 14 25.72 6.99 -36.42
C ASP A 14 26.19 8.37 -36.98
N ASN A 15 25.25 9.29 -37.19
CA ASN A 15 25.53 10.64 -37.62
C ASN A 15 25.92 11.50 -36.42
N LYS A 16 27.17 11.93 -36.42
CA LYS A 16 27.80 12.91 -35.51
C LYS A 16 27.20 14.32 -35.63
N ALA A 17 25.89 14.45 -35.55
CA ALA A 17 25.21 15.70 -35.25
C ALA A 17 24.95 15.68 -33.74
N GLU A 18 25.72 16.50 -33.00
CA GLU A 18 25.61 16.77 -31.56
C GLU A 18 24.98 15.64 -30.74
N ALA A 19 25.83 14.75 -30.20
CA ALA A 19 25.40 13.70 -29.27
C ALA A 19 24.48 14.30 -28.20
N ILE A 20 23.17 14.08 -28.34
CA ILE A 20 22.19 14.50 -27.36
C ILE A 20 22.49 13.65 -26.12
N GLU A 21 23.08 14.27 -25.09
CA GLU A 21 23.39 13.58 -23.84
C GLU A 21 22.12 12.91 -23.33
N ALA A 22 22.14 11.57 -23.27
CA ALA A 22 20.98 10.78 -22.90
C ALA A 22 20.54 11.17 -21.48
N GLY A 23 19.37 11.81 -21.39
CA GLY A 23 18.75 12.23 -20.14
C GLY A 23 18.63 13.75 -19.97
N VAL A 24 19.16 14.56 -20.90
CA VAL A 24 18.99 16.01 -20.88
C VAL A 24 17.79 16.41 -21.74
N ILE A 25 16.82 17.11 -21.16
CA ILE A 25 15.65 17.65 -21.87
C ILE A 25 15.99 19.08 -22.33
N LYS A 26 15.89 19.37 -23.63
CA LYS A 26 16.14 20.71 -24.21
C LYS A 26 14.88 21.33 -24.80
N GLU A 27 14.83 22.66 -24.82
CA GLU A 27 13.79 23.41 -25.55
C GLU A 27 13.86 23.09 -27.06
N GLY A 28 12.70 22.84 -27.68
CA GLY A 28 12.61 22.45 -29.10
C GLY A 28 12.61 20.94 -29.42
N MET A 29 12.86 20.04 -28.45
CA MET A 29 12.71 18.59 -28.67
C MET A 29 11.27 18.17 -28.97
N SER A 30 11.09 17.15 -29.82
CA SER A 30 9.80 16.51 -30.06
C SER A 30 9.24 15.89 -28.77
N TYR A 31 7.93 15.63 -28.75
CA TYR A 31 7.30 14.97 -27.61
C TYR A 31 7.90 13.57 -27.35
N GLU A 32 8.12 12.81 -28.42
CA GLU A 32 8.69 11.45 -28.38
C GLU A 32 10.13 11.47 -27.85
N ASP A 33 10.95 12.41 -28.32
CA ASP A 33 12.33 12.57 -27.84
C ASP A 33 12.36 12.96 -26.36
N ARG A 34 11.48 13.87 -25.94
CA ARG A 34 11.33 14.25 -24.52
C ARG A 34 10.90 13.06 -23.67
N LEU A 35 9.97 12.24 -24.15
CA LEU A 35 9.52 11.06 -23.44
C LEU A 35 10.64 10.04 -23.26
N PHE A 36 11.44 9.81 -24.30
CA PHE A 36 12.61 8.94 -24.21
C PHE A 36 13.63 9.47 -23.19
N HIS A 37 14.00 10.75 -23.28
CA HIS A 37 14.97 11.34 -22.36
C HIS A 37 14.46 11.40 -20.92
N TYR A 38 13.18 11.70 -20.70
CA TYR A 38 12.57 11.66 -19.38
C TYR A 38 12.61 10.25 -18.79
N THR A 39 12.20 9.23 -19.56
CA THR A 39 12.20 7.83 -19.11
C THR A 39 13.63 7.35 -18.81
N TYR A 40 14.58 7.75 -19.64
CA TYR A 40 15.99 7.40 -19.46
C TYR A 40 16.63 8.10 -18.25
N ALA A 41 16.30 9.37 -18.02
CA ALA A 41 16.83 10.17 -16.90
C ALA A 41 16.29 9.69 -15.54
N THR A 42 15.03 9.28 -15.52
CA THR A 42 14.34 8.94 -14.28
C THR A 42 14.83 7.62 -13.67
N ARG A 43 15.26 6.63 -14.47
CA ARG A 43 15.90 5.36 -14.01
C ARG A 43 15.25 4.67 -12.81
N TYR A 44 13.96 4.84 -12.58
CA TYR A 44 13.28 4.16 -11.48
C TYR A 44 13.00 2.72 -11.87
N ASP A 45 13.44 1.78 -11.04
CA ASP A 45 13.10 0.36 -11.18
C ASP A 45 11.59 0.12 -10.99
N GLU A 46 10.91 1.03 -10.29
CA GLU A 46 9.47 0.97 -10.04
C GLU A 46 8.69 1.96 -10.91
N LEU A 47 7.64 1.43 -11.57
CA LEU A 47 6.73 2.24 -12.38
C LEU A 47 5.79 3.05 -11.49
N HIS A 48 5.91 4.37 -11.58
CA HIS A 48 4.99 5.33 -10.98
C HIS A 48 4.03 5.88 -12.03
N PHE A 49 2.74 5.95 -11.72
CA PHE A 49 1.73 6.44 -12.65
C PHE A 49 0.60 7.18 -11.95
N LEU A 50 -0.09 8.03 -12.72
CA LEU A 50 -1.18 8.86 -12.26
C LEU A 50 -2.49 8.04 -12.24
N GLU A 51 -3.21 8.10 -11.13
CA GLU A 51 -4.58 7.60 -11.02
C GLU A 51 -5.58 8.66 -11.53
N TRP A 52 -6.18 8.38 -12.68
CA TRP A 52 -7.20 9.24 -13.29
C TRP A 52 -8.60 8.98 -12.75
N ARG A 53 -8.77 9.08 -11.42
CA ARG A 53 -10.02 8.69 -10.72
C ARG A 53 -11.26 9.37 -11.29
N LEU A 54 -11.17 10.66 -11.61
CA LEU A 54 -12.30 11.41 -12.17
C LEU A 54 -12.67 10.89 -13.57
N LEU A 55 -11.69 10.67 -14.45
CA LEU A 55 -11.91 10.16 -15.80
C LEU A 55 -12.48 8.74 -15.77
N GLN A 56 -12.00 7.88 -14.88
CA GLN A 56 -12.52 6.53 -14.69
C GLN A 56 -14.00 6.56 -14.27
N ARG A 57 -14.37 7.43 -13.32
CA ARG A 57 -15.78 7.61 -12.91
C ARG A 57 -16.64 8.12 -14.06
N ILE A 58 -16.17 9.13 -14.80
CA ILE A 58 -16.88 9.66 -15.97
C ILE A 58 -17.11 8.54 -17.00
N ASN A 59 -16.10 7.72 -17.26
CA ASN A 59 -16.22 6.59 -18.17
C ASN A 59 -17.29 5.59 -17.70
N ILE A 60 -17.29 5.22 -16.42
CA ILE A 60 -18.32 4.33 -15.83
C ILE A 60 -19.72 4.93 -16.00
N PHE A 61 -19.92 6.21 -15.66
CA PHE A 61 -21.21 6.87 -15.82
C PHE A 61 -21.65 6.97 -17.28
N ASN A 62 -20.72 7.21 -18.20
CA ASN A 62 -21.01 7.21 -19.64
C ASN A 62 -21.53 5.84 -20.09
N LEU A 63 -20.86 4.76 -19.67
CA LEU A 63 -21.29 3.39 -19.95
C LEU A 63 -22.67 3.07 -19.33
N GLN A 64 -22.93 3.51 -18.09
CA GLN A 64 -24.25 3.38 -17.46
C GLN A 64 -25.35 4.09 -18.26
N ASN A 65 -25.09 5.32 -18.70
CA ASN A 65 -26.04 6.10 -19.47
C ASN A 65 -26.32 5.48 -20.84
N LYS A 66 -25.28 4.95 -21.51
CA LYS A 66 -25.46 4.20 -22.77
C LYS A 66 -26.34 2.97 -22.57
N LEU A 67 -26.08 2.18 -21.52
CA LEU A 67 -26.91 1.02 -21.19
C LEU A 67 -28.35 1.40 -20.83
N ALA A 68 -28.55 2.49 -20.10
CA ALA A 68 -29.88 2.99 -19.76
C ALA A 68 -30.67 3.41 -21.02
N ARG A 69 -30.00 4.07 -21.99
CA ARG A 69 -30.60 4.43 -23.28
C ARG A 69 -30.98 3.18 -24.09
N LEU A 70 -30.07 2.21 -24.21
CA LEU A 70 -30.34 0.95 -24.90
C LEU A 70 -31.51 0.20 -24.26
N LYS A 71 -31.55 0.12 -22.91
CA LYS A 71 -32.67 -0.47 -22.18
C LYS A 71 -33.99 0.24 -22.49
N GLY A 72 -33.99 1.57 -22.50
CA GLY A 72 -35.16 2.37 -22.87
C GLY A 72 -35.66 2.06 -24.28
N THR A 73 -34.76 2.06 -25.28
CA THR A 73 -35.11 1.78 -26.67
C THR A 73 -35.68 0.38 -26.86
N TYR A 74 -35.13 -0.64 -26.18
CA TYR A 74 -35.67 -1.99 -26.24
C TYR A 74 -37.05 -2.10 -25.62
N TRP A 75 -37.27 -1.46 -24.48
CA TRP A 75 -38.57 -1.47 -23.82
C TRP A 75 -39.64 -0.74 -24.62
N THR A 76 -39.29 0.32 -25.35
CA THR A 76 -40.23 1.04 -26.22
C THR A 76 -40.53 0.27 -27.51
N LYS A 77 -39.52 -0.30 -28.18
CA LYS A 77 -39.68 -0.94 -29.48
C LYS A 77 -40.19 -2.38 -29.41
N GLN A 78 -40.01 -3.07 -28.28
CA GLN A 78 -40.26 -4.52 -28.10
C GLN A 78 -39.64 -5.44 -29.17
N GLN A 79 -38.73 -4.90 -29.98
CA GLN A 79 -37.99 -5.59 -31.03
C GLN A 79 -36.53 -5.18 -30.90
N VAL A 80 -35.66 -6.13 -31.23
CA VAL A 80 -34.21 -6.01 -31.08
C VAL A 80 -33.61 -6.14 -32.47
N SER A 81 -32.98 -5.07 -32.98
CA SER A 81 -32.15 -5.17 -34.19
C SER A 81 -30.84 -5.89 -33.89
N ASN A 82 -30.28 -6.62 -34.86
CA ASN A 82 -28.98 -7.27 -34.72
C ASN A 82 -27.87 -6.26 -34.38
N SER A 83 -27.89 -5.08 -35.02
CA SER A 83 -26.95 -3.98 -34.74
C SER A 83 -27.05 -3.44 -33.29
N GLU A 84 -28.27 -3.29 -32.77
CA GLU A 84 -28.49 -2.86 -31.38
C GLU A 84 -28.00 -3.94 -30.40
N SER A 85 -28.17 -5.22 -30.75
CA SER A 85 -27.67 -6.35 -29.94
C SER A 85 -26.15 -6.36 -29.84
N ASP A 86 -25.46 -6.09 -30.94
CA ASP A 86 -24.00 -6.04 -30.98
C ASP A 86 -23.48 -4.84 -30.16
N GLU A 87 -24.14 -3.68 -30.26
CA GLU A 87 -23.82 -2.50 -29.45
C GLU A 87 -24.06 -2.76 -27.95
N LEU A 88 -25.14 -3.45 -27.60
CA LEU A 88 -25.43 -3.86 -26.22
C LEU A 88 -24.35 -4.80 -25.70
N ARG A 89 -23.96 -5.83 -26.46
CA ARG A 89 -22.90 -6.78 -26.08
C ARG A 89 -21.59 -6.02 -25.86
N SER A 90 -21.18 -5.18 -26.80
CA SER A 90 -19.96 -4.37 -26.66
C SER A 90 -20.00 -3.45 -25.43
N THR A 91 -21.12 -2.78 -25.19
CA THR A 91 -21.25 -1.84 -24.06
C THR A 91 -21.28 -2.58 -22.71
N LEU A 92 -21.97 -3.72 -22.62
CA LEU A 92 -21.95 -4.59 -21.44
C LEU A 92 -20.55 -5.13 -21.16
N HIS A 93 -19.81 -5.52 -22.20
CA HIS A 93 -18.42 -5.96 -22.08
C HIS A 93 -17.49 -4.87 -21.55
N GLN A 94 -17.64 -3.63 -22.01
CA GLN A 94 -16.87 -2.50 -21.49
C GLN A 94 -17.29 -2.15 -20.05
N TYR A 95 -18.56 -2.33 -19.71
CA TYR A 95 -19.15 -1.92 -18.43
C TYR A 95 -18.93 -2.91 -17.28
N GLY A 96 -19.05 -4.22 -17.48
CA GLY A 96 -19.14 -5.17 -16.38
C GLY A 96 -18.65 -6.58 -16.65
N GLU A 97 -18.59 -7.38 -15.58
CA GLU A 97 -18.24 -8.80 -15.58
C GLU A 97 -19.46 -9.65 -15.95
N TYR A 98 -19.29 -10.55 -16.93
CA TYR A 98 -20.21 -11.66 -17.17
C TYR A 98 -19.50 -12.94 -16.71
N PRO A 99 -20.00 -13.67 -15.70
CA PRO A 99 -19.47 -14.99 -15.40
C PRO A 99 -19.83 -15.91 -16.57
N ALA A 100 -18.84 -16.26 -17.39
CA ALA A 100 -18.96 -17.41 -18.26
C ALA A 100 -19.07 -18.64 -17.35
N ASP A 101 -20.26 -19.24 -17.31
CA ASP A 101 -20.51 -20.52 -16.64
C ASP A 101 -19.52 -21.57 -17.18
N PRO A 102 -18.70 -22.23 -16.32
CA PRO A 102 -17.69 -23.18 -16.77
C PRO A 102 -18.25 -24.52 -17.28
N LYS A 103 -19.57 -24.66 -17.50
CA LYS A 103 -20.22 -25.92 -17.90
C LYS A 103 -21.05 -25.84 -19.21
N GLY A 104 -20.55 -25.14 -20.23
CA GLY A 104 -21.07 -25.23 -21.60
C GLY A 104 -20.19 -26.13 -22.49
N PRO A 105 -20.74 -27.03 -23.32
CA PRO A 105 -19.94 -27.96 -24.11
C PRO A 105 -19.10 -27.22 -25.16
N ALA A 106 -17.84 -27.62 -25.23
CA ALA A 106 -16.88 -27.20 -26.24
C ALA A 106 -17.44 -27.48 -27.64
N SER A 107 -17.91 -26.43 -28.31
CA SER A 107 -18.07 -26.44 -29.76
C SER A 107 -17.37 -25.22 -30.32
N SER A 108 -16.46 -25.53 -31.24
CA SER A 108 -15.63 -24.68 -32.08
C SER A 108 -16.20 -23.29 -32.40
N GLU A 109 -15.73 -22.27 -31.68
CA GLU A 109 -15.65 -20.90 -32.20
C GLU A 109 -14.24 -20.34 -31.91
N PRO A 110 -13.67 -19.55 -32.83
CA PRO A 110 -12.28 -19.12 -32.75
C PRO A 110 -12.05 -18.18 -31.56
N TYR A 111 -10.89 -18.34 -30.93
CA TYR A 111 -10.35 -17.63 -29.77
C TYR A 111 -10.28 -16.09 -29.92
N SER A 112 -11.42 -15.40 -30.01
CA SER A 112 -11.50 -13.92 -30.01
C SER A 112 -12.18 -13.36 -28.75
N ASN A 113 -12.60 -14.22 -27.81
CA ASN A 113 -13.61 -13.88 -26.81
C ASN A 113 -13.06 -13.85 -25.36
N LYS A 114 -11.78 -13.53 -25.16
CA LYS A 114 -11.15 -13.55 -23.82
C LYS A 114 -10.58 -12.20 -23.35
N LEU A 115 -11.04 -11.09 -23.91
CA LEU A 115 -10.50 -9.76 -23.58
C LEU A 115 -11.58 -8.68 -23.37
N LEU A 116 -12.67 -9.00 -22.67
CA LEU A 116 -13.87 -8.15 -22.68
C LEU A 116 -14.59 -8.02 -21.31
N VAL A 117 -13.86 -7.57 -20.28
CA VAL A 117 -14.39 -7.07 -18.99
C VAL A 117 -13.35 -6.15 -18.31
N THR A 118 -13.58 -4.84 -18.20
CA THR A 118 -12.49 -3.93 -17.76
C THR A 118 -12.90 -2.79 -16.83
N ALA A 119 -13.88 -1.92 -17.16
CA ALA A 119 -13.98 -0.61 -16.47
C ALA A 119 -14.23 -0.66 -14.94
N ILE A 120 -15.17 -1.48 -14.45
CA ILE A 120 -15.46 -1.58 -13.00
C ILE A 120 -14.33 -2.32 -12.27
N LYS A 121 -13.78 -3.39 -12.88
CA LYS A 121 -12.68 -4.16 -12.31
C LYS A 121 -11.41 -3.31 -12.21
N ASP A 122 -11.11 -2.56 -13.26
CA ASP A 122 -9.96 -1.65 -13.30
C ASP A 122 -10.10 -0.58 -12.23
N TYR A 123 -11.29 0.01 -12.08
CA TYR A 123 -11.54 1.00 -11.04
C TYR A 123 -11.39 0.41 -9.63
N ALA A 124 -11.89 -0.81 -9.39
CA ALA A 124 -11.71 -1.50 -8.11
C ALA A 124 -10.24 -1.86 -7.85
N PHE A 125 -9.53 -2.36 -8.86
CA PHE A 125 -8.11 -2.68 -8.79
C PHE A 125 -7.28 -1.44 -8.48
N MET A 126 -7.54 -0.32 -9.16
CA MET A 126 -6.83 0.94 -8.95
C MET A 126 -6.95 1.46 -7.51
N GLN A 127 -8.09 1.25 -6.86
CA GLN A 127 -8.26 1.62 -5.45
C GLN A 127 -7.39 0.79 -4.49
N THR A 128 -7.05 -0.44 -4.87
CA THR A 128 -6.21 -1.32 -4.04
C THR A 128 -4.71 -1.03 -4.16
N LEU A 129 -4.31 -0.21 -5.13
CA LEU A 129 -2.91 0.11 -5.36
C LEU A 129 -2.31 0.99 -4.26
N CYS A 130 -1.00 0.85 -4.05
CA CYS A 130 -0.26 1.63 -3.07
C CYS A 130 -0.07 3.07 -3.56
N GLU A 131 -0.47 4.02 -2.72
CA GLU A 131 -0.30 5.46 -2.94
C GLU A 131 1.14 5.89 -2.58
N LEU A 132 1.73 6.71 -3.44
CA LEU A 132 3.03 7.34 -3.16
C LEU A 132 2.92 8.38 -2.04
N PRO A 133 3.93 8.50 -1.16
CA PRO A 133 3.99 9.58 -0.18
C PRO A 133 3.90 10.97 -0.83
N GLU A 134 3.28 11.93 -0.13
CA GLU A 134 3.04 13.30 -0.65
C GLU A 134 4.30 14.02 -1.13
N SER A 135 5.45 13.81 -0.46
CA SER A 135 6.72 14.40 -0.88
C SER A 135 7.15 13.90 -2.26
N ARG A 136 7.03 12.59 -2.50
CA ARG A 136 7.36 11.97 -3.78
C ARG A 136 6.35 12.33 -4.86
N SER A 137 5.06 12.37 -4.55
CA SER A 137 4.06 12.76 -5.54
C SER A 137 4.25 14.20 -6.02
N TYR A 138 4.62 15.12 -5.12
CA TYR A 138 4.94 16.50 -5.48
C TYR A 138 6.20 16.60 -6.35
N GLU A 139 7.26 15.86 -6.00
CA GLU A 139 8.46 15.79 -6.83
C GLU A 139 8.14 15.26 -8.24
N ARG A 140 7.33 14.19 -8.33
CA ARG A 140 6.87 13.66 -9.62
C ARG A 140 6.06 14.63 -10.43
N GLN A 141 5.14 15.32 -9.78
CA GLN A 141 4.34 16.33 -10.42
C GLN A 141 5.22 17.44 -10.99
N ARG A 142 6.24 17.88 -10.24
CA ARG A 142 7.19 18.90 -10.69
C ARG A 142 8.04 18.40 -11.85
N ASP A 143 8.56 17.18 -11.78
CA ASP A 143 9.40 16.60 -12.84
C ASP A 143 8.62 16.43 -14.14
N LEU A 144 7.38 15.95 -14.07
CA LEU A 144 6.49 15.86 -15.23
C LEU A 144 6.15 17.24 -15.79
N ALA A 145 5.89 18.22 -14.92
CA ALA A 145 5.60 19.59 -15.34
C ALA A 145 6.79 20.23 -16.06
N MET A 146 8.02 19.98 -15.59
CA MET A 146 9.25 20.47 -16.23
C MET A 146 9.56 19.74 -17.55
N ALA A 147 9.34 18.43 -17.61
CA ALA A 147 9.60 17.63 -18.81
C ALA A 147 8.60 17.96 -19.94
N PHE A 148 7.34 18.21 -19.58
CA PHE A 148 6.23 18.39 -20.51
C PHE A 148 5.47 19.72 -20.23
N PRO A 149 6.10 20.88 -20.47
CA PRO A 149 5.50 22.17 -20.16
C PRO A 149 4.19 22.41 -20.92
N GLY A 150 4.10 21.98 -22.19
CA GLY A 150 2.87 22.14 -22.98
C GLY A 150 1.65 21.40 -22.42
N ILE A 151 1.85 20.36 -21.60
CA ILE A 151 0.78 19.69 -20.87
C ILE A 151 0.59 20.37 -19.51
N ALA A 152 1.68 20.74 -18.83
CA ALA A 152 1.65 21.41 -17.53
C ALA A 152 0.87 22.74 -17.56
N ASP A 153 0.93 23.47 -18.68
CA ASP A 153 0.27 24.74 -18.91
C ASP A 153 -1.25 24.61 -19.17
N LEU A 154 -1.77 23.39 -19.31
CA LEU A 154 -3.22 23.19 -19.47
C LEU A 154 -3.97 23.56 -18.19
N ASP A 155 -5.15 24.16 -18.37
CA ASP A 155 -6.04 24.51 -17.28
C ASP A 155 -6.46 23.26 -16.47
N GLY A 156 -6.58 23.44 -15.15
CA GLY A 156 -7.06 22.39 -14.24
C GLY A 156 -5.97 21.51 -13.63
N ALA A 157 -4.70 21.88 -13.76
CA ALA A 157 -3.55 21.19 -13.15
C ALA A 157 -3.54 19.68 -13.47
N PRO A 158 -3.25 19.30 -14.73
CA PRO A 158 -3.44 17.93 -15.20
C PRO A 158 -2.62 16.88 -14.47
N TYR A 159 -1.47 17.25 -13.89
CA TYR A 159 -0.63 16.35 -13.11
C TYR A 159 -0.97 16.30 -11.62
N ASN A 160 -2.00 17.04 -11.17
CA ASN A 160 -2.48 17.01 -9.79
C ASN A 160 -3.45 15.83 -9.60
N SER A 161 -2.89 14.63 -9.57
CA SER A 161 -3.62 13.41 -9.25
C SER A 161 -2.95 12.62 -8.15
N ARG A 162 -3.64 11.59 -7.66
CA ARG A 162 -3.01 10.56 -6.85
C ARG A 162 -1.99 9.81 -7.71
N TYR A 163 -0.79 9.58 -7.17
CA TYR A 163 0.24 8.78 -7.82
C TYR A 163 0.29 7.41 -7.16
N CYS A 164 0.31 6.37 -7.98
CA CYS A 164 0.28 4.98 -7.55
C CYS A 164 1.51 4.22 -8.03
N THR A 165 1.82 3.14 -7.31
CA THR A 165 2.85 2.15 -7.70
C THR A 165 2.19 0.78 -7.89
N LEU A 166 2.80 -0.05 -8.74
CA LEU A 166 2.41 -1.47 -8.88
C LEU A 166 2.98 -2.35 -7.78
N ALA A 167 3.94 -1.84 -6.99
CA ALA A 167 4.57 -2.57 -5.92
C ALA A 167 3.56 -2.81 -4.78
N ALA A 168 3.64 -3.99 -4.17
CA ALA A 168 2.90 -4.25 -2.94
C ALA A 168 3.33 -3.21 -1.89
N PRO A 169 2.38 -2.62 -1.13
CA PRO A 169 2.73 -1.69 -0.07
C PRO A 169 3.78 -2.36 0.83
N PRO A 170 4.90 -1.68 1.16
CA PRO A 170 5.85 -2.21 2.12
C PRO A 170 5.05 -2.54 3.39
N PRO A 171 5.30 -3.71 4.02
CA PRO A 171 4.45 -4.20 5.10
C PRO A 171 4.29 -3.11 6.14
N LEU A 172 3.08 -2.53 6.21
CA LEU A 172 2.69 -1.54 7.19
C LEU A 172 2.70 -2.26 8.54
N ILE A 173 3.85 -2.24 9.20
CA ILE A 173 3.96 -2.64 10.60
C ILE A 173 3.01 -1.71 11.36
N PRO A 174 1.94 -2.22 12.00
CA PRO A 174 0.95 -1.38 12.64
C PRO A 174 1.62 -0.45 13.66
N SER A 175 1.23 0.83 13.62
CA SER A 175 1.69 1.86 14.55
C SER A 175 1.06 1.61 15.93
N ASP A 176 1.63 0.69 16.70
CA ASP A 176 1.19 0.42 18.07
C ASP A 176 1.54 1.62 18.99
N PRO A 177 0.76 1.87 20.07
CA PRO A 177 1.00 3.01 20.99
C PRO A 177 2.41 3.02 21.58
N ILE A 178 2.95 1.83 21.86
CA ILE A 178 4.31 1.63 22.35
C ILE A 178 5.33 2.05 21.28
N ARG A 179 5.10 1.69 20.01
CA ARG A 179 5.96 2.09 18.88
C ARG A 179 5.92 3.60 18.65
N GLN A 180 4.74 4.23 18.80
CA GLN A 180 4.58 5.67 18.66
C GLN A 180 5.29 6.44 19.79
N THR A 181 5.21 5.93 21.02
CA THR A 181 5.87 6.54 22.18
C THR A 181 7.38 6.36 22.10
N LEU A 182 7.85 5.20 21.64
CA LEU A 182 9.26 4.94 21.42
C LEU A 182 9.85 5.79 20.28
N ASN A 183 9.10 5.99 19.19
CA ASN A 183 9.46 6.92 18.12
C ASN A 183 9.60 8.37 18.60
N ARG A 184 8.82 8.78 19.62
CA ARG A 184 8.89 10.11 20.22
C ARG A 184 10.12 10.29 21.13
N PHE A 185 10.58 9.20 21.76
CA PHE A 185 11.67 9.23 22.74
C PHE A 185 13.04 8.86 22.17
N LEU A 186 13.12 8.10 21.08
CA LEU A 186 14.39 7.65 20.50
C LEU A 186 15.07 8.74 19.66
N PRO A 187 16.41 8.84 19.72
CA PRO A 187 17.17 9.80 18.92
C PRO A 187 17.07 9.46 17.43
N LYS A 188 16.90 10.49 16.59
CA LYS A 188 16.60 10.43 15.14
C LYS A 188 17.49 9.48 14.33
N ARG A 189 18.72 9.22 14.77
CA ARG A 189 19.67 8.30 14.11
C ARG A 189 19.24 6.83 14.15
N LEU A 190 18.34 6.44 15.06
CA LEU A 190 17.85 5.06 15.20
C LEU A 190 16.48 4.84 14.57
N THR A 191 15.75 5.92 14.31
CA THR A 191 14.38 5.90 13.77
C THR A 191 14.37 5.81 12.25
N TYR A 192 15.42 6.27 11.57
CA TYR A 192 15.56 6.19 10.11
C TYR A 192 16.33 4.95 9.67
N THR A 193 15.83 4.28 8.63
CA THR A 193 16.57 3.21 7.95
C THR A 193 17.54 3.78 6.90
N LYS A 194 18.59 3.05 6.52
CA LYS A 194 19.51 3.49 5.46
C LYS A 194 18.80 3.71 4.12
N LEU A 195 17.83 2.83 3.78
CA LEU A 195 17.02 2.93 2.57
C LEU A 195 16.08 4.16 2.59
N GLU A 196 15.48 4.48 3.73
CA GLU A 196 14.60 5.64 3.89
C GLU A 196 15.39 6.95 4.01
N MET A 197 16.61 6.90 4.55
CA MET A 197 17.53 8.03 4.63
C MET A 197 18.09 8.40 3.25
N GLU A 198 18.40 7.40 2.42
CA GLU A 198 18.86 7.59 1.05
C GLU A 198 17.72 8.06 0.13
N ALA A 199 16.49 7.60 0.39
CA ALA A 199 15.32 7.96 -0.40
C ALA A 199 14.57 9.22 0.06
N ASN A 200 14.78 9.71 1.28
CA ASN A 200 14.12 10.90 1.85
C ASN A 200 15.13 11.76 2.66
N PHE A 201 16.30 12.03 2.09
CA PHE A 201 17.39 12.76 2.75
C PHE A 201 16.97 14.18 3.20
N ASP A 202 16.12 14.85 2.41
CA ASP A 202 15.60 16.18 2.74
C ASP A 202 14.63 16.16 3.93
N ASP A 203 13.79 15.13 4.07
CA ASP A 203 12.89 14.99 5.23
C ASP A 203 13.66 14.61 6.51
N PHE A 204 14.78 13.89 6.38
CA PHE A 204 15.73 13.65 7.48
C PHE A 204 16.34 14.96 7.99
N LEU A 205 16.74 15.86 7.08
CA LEU A 205 17.26 17.19 7.42
C LEU A 205 16.17 18.10 8.03
N ALA A 206 14.94 18.04 7.51
CA ALA A 206 13.79 18.78 8.02
C ALA A 206 13.26 18.23 9.36
N GLY A 207 13.66 17.02 9.76
CA GLY A 207 13.41 16.47 11.08
C GLY A 207 11.97 15.99 11.34
N LYS A 208 11.23 15.68 10.27
CA LYS A 208 9.88 15.10 10.37
C LYS A 208 9.94 13.65 10.91
N PRO A 209 8.87 13.12 11.53
CA PRO A 209 8.84 11.71 11.92
C PRO A 209 8.75 10.81 10.67
N PRO A 210 9.53 9.71 10.60
CA PRO A 210 9.53 8.82 9.44
C PRO A 210 8.19 8.09 9.28
N SER A 211 7.79 7.85 8.04
CA SER A 211 6.56 7.14 7.70
C SER A 211 6.66 5.63 7.92
N THR A 212 7.88 5.08 7.98
CA THR A 212 8.12 3.66 8.24
C THR A 212 8.83 3.43 9.56
N ILE A 213 8.43 2.37 10.28
CA ILE A 213 8.98 2.05 11.61
C ILE A 213 10.32 1.33 11.41
N SER A 214 11.41 1.90 11.95
CA SER A 214 12.73 1.30 11.87
C SER A 214 12.76 -0.13 12.45
N PRO A 215 13.47 -1.08 11.82
CA PRO A 215 13.59 -2.46 12.31
C PRO A 215 14.27 -2.52 13.69
N PHE A 216 15.01 -1.48 14.09
CA PHE A 216 15.53 -1.35 15.44
C PHE A 216 14.43 -1.04 16.45
N VAL A 217 13.54 -0.08 16.13
CA VAL A 217 12.36 0.26 16.97
C VAL A 217 11.47 -0.96 17.12
N ASP A 218 11.22 -1.71 16.05
CA ASP A 218 10.44 -2.95 16.10
C ASP A 218 11.09 -4.00 17.03
N LYS A 219 12.41 -4.21 16.91
CA LYS A 219 13.15 -5.09 17.83
C LYS A 219 13.10 -4.61 19.28
N MET A 220 13.23 -3.31 19.52
CA MET A 220 13.14 -2.73 20.87
C MET A 220 11.73 -2.87 21.46
N THR A 221 10.67 -2.61 20.68
CA THR A 221 9.29 -2.80 21.13
C THR A 221 9.06 -4.27 21.50
N ARG A 222 9.46 -5.20 20.63
CA ARG A 222 9.36 -6.65 20.94
C ARG A 222 10.15 -7.02 22.20
N PHE A 223 11.34 -6.46 22.37
CA PHE A 223 12.15 -6.66 23.58
C PHE A 223 11.45 -6.12 24.83
N ILE A 224 10.92 -4.89 24.80
CA ILE A 224 10.22 -4.27 25.93
C ILE A 224 8.97 -5.08 26.29
N VAL A 225 8.17 -5.49 25.31
CA VAL A 225 6.96 -6.30 25.55
C VAL A 225 7.35 -7.66 26.15
N ALA A 226 8.34 -8.36 25.57
CA ALA A 226 8.80 -9.64 26.09
C ALA A 226 9.43 -9.54 27.48
N PHE A 227 10.25 -8.51 27.72
CA PHE A 227 10.90 -8.27 29.00
C PHE A 227 9.88 -7.91 30.08
N THR A 228 8.93 -7.02 29.77
CA THR A 228 7.91 -6.60 30.73
C THR A 228 6.98 -7.77 31.09
N GLY A 229 6.53 -8.55 30.10
CA GLY A 229 5.71 -9.73 30.34
C GLY A 229 6.45 -10.84 31.10
N GLY A 230 7.74 -11.05 30.79
CA GLY A 230 8.59 -12.01 31.50
C GLY A 230 8.84 -11.59 32.95
N ALA A 231 9.23 -10.33 33.16
CA ALA A 231 9.47 -9.78 34.49
C ALA A 231 8.20 -9.79 35.36
N SER A 232 7.02 -9.49 34.77
CA SER A 232 5.76 -9.54 35.51
C SER A 232 5.43 -10.93 36.05
N LEU A 233 5.83 -12.01 35.36
CA LEU A 233 5.63 -13.37 35.86
C LEU A 233 6.71 -13.83 36.84
N VAL A 234 7.98 -13.53 36.54
CA VAL A 234 9.12 -14.04 37.32
C VAL A 234 9.25 -13.34 38.67
N VAL A 235 8.98 -12.03 38.75
CA VAL A 235 9.16 -11.27 40.00
C VAL A 235 8.23 -11.75 41.13
N PRO A 236 6.91 -11.93 40.92
CA PRO A 236 6.03 -12.49 41.94
C PRO A 236 6.44 -13.91 42.36
N MET A 237 6.84 -14.75 41.40
CA MET A 237 7.32 -16.11 41.69
C MET A 237 8.58 -16.10 42.54
N LEU A 238 9.54 -15.21 42.26
CA LEU A 238 10.76 -15.08 43.05
C LEU A 238 10.47 -14.61 44.49
N ILE A 239 9.55 -13.65 44.67
CA ILE A 239 9.17 -13.18 46.00
C ILE A 239 8.53 -14.32 46.82
N MET A 240 7.72 -15.17 46.19
CA MET A 240 7.08 -16.30 46.84
C MET A 240 8.02 -17.47 47.11
N SER A 241 9.09 -17.61 46.34
CA SER A 241 10.10 -18.67 46.53
C SER A 241 11.02 -18.41 47.73
N LEU A 242 10.96 -17.23 48.37
CA LEU A 242 11.83 -16.90 49.49
C LEU A 242 11.37 -17.61 50.77
N PRO A 243 12.27 -18.27 51.54
CA PRO A 243 11.92 -19.13 52.68
C PRO A 243 11.34 -18.40 53.92
N SER A 244 10.95 -17.14 53.83
CA SER A 244 10.47 -16.28 54.94
C SER A 244 9.05 -15.71 54.75
N THR A 245 8.23 -16.39 53.95
CA THR A 245 6.91 -15.90 53.53
C THR A 245 5.76 -16.50 54.36
N ASN A 246 5.00 -15.62 55.04
CA ASN A 246 3.70 -15.95 55.63
C ASN A 246 2.60 -15.90 54.54
N GLN A 247 1.50 -16.67 54.71
CA GLN A 247 0.36 -16.70 53.76
C GLN A 247 -0.14 -15.31 53.36
N THR A 248 -0.21 -14.38 54.32
CA THR A 248 -0.64 -12.98 54.08
C THR A 248 0.27 -12.22 53.12
N LYS A 249 1.60 -12.46 53.14
CA LYS A 249 2.57 -11.79 52.26
C LYS A 249 2.44 -12.29 50.82
N SER A 250 2.21 -13.58 50.65
CA SER A 250 2.02 -14.20 49.34
C SER A 250 0.72 -13.70 48.68
N LEU A 251 -0.39 -13.70 49.42
CA LEU A 251 -1.68 -13.23 48.91
C LEU A 251 -1.62 -11.74 48.50
N THR A 252 -0.98 -10.90 49.32
CA THR A 252 -0.79 -9.47 49.02
C THR A 252 0.04 -9.27 47.75
N THR A 253 1.09 -10.07 47.55
CA THR A 253 1.95 -9.99 46.36
C THR A 253 1.19 -10.36 45.09
N VAL A 254 0.35 -11.41 45.13
CA VAL A 254 -0.52 -11.77 43.98
C VAL A 254 -1.47 -10.63 43.64
N SER A 255 -2.22 -10.13 44.63
CA SER A 255 -3.23 -9.10 44.40
C SER A 255 -2.62 -7.82 43.81
N VAL A 256 -1.47 -7.38 44.32
CA VAL A 256 -0.75 -6.21 43.79
C VAL A 256 -0.23 -6.48 42.38
N ALA A 257 0.37 -7.65 42.13
CA ALA A 257 0.94 -7.99 40.82
C ALA A 257 -0.14 -8.13 39.73
N VAL A 258 -1.28 -8.74 40.02
CA VAL A 258 -2.42 -8.87 39.08
C VAL A 258 -3.03 -7.51 38.78
N THR A 259 -3.19 -6.66 39.79
CA THR A 259 -3.75 -5.31 39.61
C THR A 259 -2.84 -4.44 38.75
N LEU A 260 -1.53 -4.45 39.02
CA LEU A 260 -0.54 -3.72 38.21
C LEU A 260 -0.49 -4.24 36.78
N PHE A 261 -0.52 -5.56 36.57
CA PHE A 261 -0.53 -6.16 35.23
C PHE A 261 -1.78 -5.75 34.43
N ALA A 262 -2.96 -5.80 35.05
CA ALA A 262 -4.21 -5.38 34.43
C ALA A 262 -4.19 -3.88 34.06
N LEU A 263 -3.65 -3.03 34.93
CA LEU A 263 -3.53 -1.59 34.69
C LEU A 263 -2.55 -1.29 33.54
N LEU A 264 -1.42 -1.99 33.49
CA LEU A 264 -0.45 -1.86 32.39
C LEU A 264 -1.04 -2.31 31.05
N LEU A 265 -1.78 -3.42 31.01
CA LEU A 265 -2.47 -3.85 29.80
C LEU A 265 -3.54 -2.83 29.38
N SER A 266 -4.35 -2.36 30.32
CA SER A 266 -5.44 -1.41 30.04
C SER A 266 -4.96 -0.05 29.54
N MET A 267 -3.78 0.41 29.96
CA MET A 267 -3.22 1.71 29.55
C MET A 267 -2.29 1.61 28.33
N GLY A 268 -1.50 0.53 28.23
CA GLY A 268 -0.38 0.43 27.30
C GLY A 268 -0.69 -0.30 26.00
N VAL A 269 -1.67 -1.21 25.99
CA VAL A 269 -1.96 -2.06 24.83
C VAL A 269 -3.41 -1.86 24.40
N ARG A 270 -3.62 -1.58 23.12
CA ARG A 270 -4.96 -1.46 22.53
C ARG A 270 -5.52 -2.86 22.28
N THR A 271 -5.86 -3.58 23.34
CA THR A 271 -6.50 -4.89 23.26
C THR A 271 -8.01 -4.76 23.43
N ASP A 272 -8.76 -5.62 22.73
CA ASP A 272 -10.19 -5.75 22.98
C ASP A 272 -10.46 -6.15 24.44
N ASN A 273 -11.56 -5.63 25.01
CA ASN A 273 -11.93 -5.87 26.41
C ASN A 273 -11.98 -7.37 26.76
N SER A 274 -12.38 -8.22 25.81
CA SER A 274 -12.39 -9.68 25.94
C SER A 274 -10.97 -10.25 26.09
N ASN A 275 -10.03 -9.81 25.24
CA ASN A 275 -8.64 -10.27 25.26
C ASN A 275 -7.92 -9.81 26.53
N THR A 276 -8.21 -8.59 27.00
CA THR A 276 -7.68 -8.08 28.28
C THR A 276 -8.18 -8.91 29.47
N LEU A 277 -9.47 -9.26 29.48
CA LEU A 277 -10.08 -10.06 30.54
C LEU A 277 -9.50 -11.48 30.56
N VAL A 278 -9.39 -12.13 29.40
CA VAL A 278 -8.80 -13.46 29.27
C VAL A 278 -7.34 -13.46 29.74
N ALA A 279 -6.52 -12.50 29.28
CA ALA A 279 -5.11 -12.40 29.67
C ALA A 279 -4.94 -12.20 31.19
N THR A 280 -5.78 -11.35 31.79
CA THR A 280 -5.75 -11.10 33.25
C THR A 280 -6.18 -12.33 34.05
N ALA A 281 -7.21 -13.04 33.58
CA ALA A 281 -7.67 -14.27 34.21
C ALA A 281 -6.61 -15.38 34.13
N THR A 282 -5.97 -15.56 32.97
CA THR A 282 -4.86 -16.52 32.81
C THR A 282 -3.69 -16.18 33.73
N TYR A 283 -3.32 -14.90 33.80
CA TYR A 283 -2.24 -14.44 34.67
C TYR A 283 -2.54 -14.69 36.16
N ALA A 284 -3.76 -14.36 36.61
CA ALA A 284 -4.19 -14.63 37.99
C ALA A 284 -4.20 -16.13 38.31
N ALA A 285 -4.67 -16.97 37.39
CA ALA A 285 -4.70 -18.42 37.57
C ALA A 285 -3.29 -19.00 37.80
N VAL A 286 -2.30 -18.57 37.00
CA VAL A 286 -0.91 -19.03 37.16
C VAL A 286 -0.37 -18.65 38.55
N LEU A 287 -0.53 -17.40 38.98
CA LEU A 287 -0.01 -16.96 40.28
C LEU A 287 -0.70 -17.65 41.46
N VAL A 288 -2.02 -17.87 41.39
CA VAL A 288 -2.78 -18.54 42.46
C VAL A 288 -2.34 -19.99 42.65
N VAL A 289 -2.02 -20.72 41.57
CA VAL A 289 -1.49 -22.09 41.65
C VAL A 289 -0.15 -22.13 42.40
N PHE A 290 0.72 -21.14 42.18
CA PHE A 290 1.98 -21.03 42.94
C PHE A 290 1.76 -20.74 44.42
N VAL A 291 0.77 -19.90 44.77
CA VAL A 291 0.40 -19.68 46.19
C VAL A 291 -0.12 -20.95 46.84
N GLY A 292 -0.97 -21.72 46.14
CA GLY A 292 -1.55 -22.96 46.66
C GLY A 292 -0.58 -24.13 46.80
N THR A 293 0.58 -24.07 46.13
CA THR A 293 1.64 -25.09 46.22
C THR A 293 2.77 -24.71 47.18
N SER A 294 2.84 -23.44 47.58
CA SER A 294 3.86 -22.90 48.49
C SER A 294 3.38 -22.79 49.95
N SER A 295 2.26 -23.44 50.29
CA SER A 295 1.65 -23.46 51.62
C SER A 295 1.93 -24.74 52.39
#